data_AF-A0A3N5Q5P8-F1
#
_entry.id   AF-A0A3N5Q5P8-F1
#
_cell.length_a   1.000
_cell.length_b   1.000
_cell.length_c   1.000
_cell.angle_alpha   90.00
_cell.angle_beta   90.00
_cell.angle_gamma   90.00
#
_symmetry.space_group_name_H-M   'P 1'
#
loop_
_entity.id
_entity.type
_entity.pdbx_description
1 polymer ?
#
loop_
_entity_poly.entity_id
_entity_poly.type
_entity_poly.pdbx_seq_one_letter_code
_entity_poly.pdbx_strand_id
1 'polypeptide(L)'
;MNNNKLIYEEYACWGCKACEVACKQEYNQPPFGTYTPNSQDSTRYVSVQPDGPKIVDDHLYFMFRVNVCLHCSDPACVKACPEGAISKDLATGIVLHDQEKCNGCNAVLGKSGAEKQDTSPCKFNCPARNDIQGYINLAAKGKYREALELIKETSPFPSICGRVCHHPCESDCNRKEIDESVSIQSIERFIADQDHQSEKVYIPAVKEAKHEKVAVIGSGP
;
A
#
# COMPACT_ATOMS: atom_id res chain seq x y z
N MET A 1 15.37 17.36 -21.26
CA MET A 1 15.10 18.61 -20.52
C MET A 1 13.61 18.89 -20.66
N ASN A 2 12.80 18.63 -19.63
CA ASN A 2 11.39 19.06 -19.63
C ASN A 2 11.29 20.36 -18.83
N ASN A 3 11.16 21.48 -19.55
CA ASN A 3 11.05 22.83 -18.98
C ASN A 3 9.61 23.21 -18.59
N ASN A 4 8.65 22.28 -18.68
CA ASN A 4 7.26 22.55 -18.35
C ASN A 4 6.95 21.96 -16.97
N LYS A 5 7.20 22.74 -15.91
CA LYS A 5 6.66 22.43 -14.58
C LYS A 5 5.23 22.94 -14.54
N LEU A 6 4.27 22.05 -14.29
CA LEU A 6 2.91 22.48 -13.98
C LEU A 6 2.93 23.09 -12.58
N ILE A 7 2.73 24.40 -12.49
CA ILE A 7 2.50 25.11 -11.24
C ILE A 7 0.99 25.30 -11.13
N TYR A 8 0.42 24.95 -9.98
CA TYR A 8 -0.98 25.17 -9.68
C TYR A 8 -1.11 25.74 -8.27
N GLU A 9 -2.19 26.48 -8.05
CA GLU A 9 -2.55 26.98 -6.72
C GLU A 9 -3.56 26.02 -6.11
N GLU A 10 -3.16 25.31 -5.05
CA GLU A 10 -3.96 24.26 -4.41
C GLU A 10 -5.33 24.79 -3.95
N TYR A 11 -5.36 25.99 -3.36
CA TYR A 11 -6.57 26.61 -2.83
C TYR A 11 -7.48 27.24 -3.90
N ALA A 12 -6.97 27.46 -5.12
CA ALA A 12 -7.78 27.96 -6.24
C ALA A 12 -8.36 26.84 -7.11
N CYS A 13 -7.95 25.59 -6.89
CA CYS A 13 -8.43 24.45 -7.67
C CYS A 13 -9.88 24.12 -7.29
N TRP A 14 -10.82 24.32 -8.22
CA TRP A 14 -12.24 24.00 -8.04
C TRP A 14 -12.66 22.67 -8.68
N GLY A 15 -11.71 21.85 -9.13
CA GLY A 15 -12.00 20.49 -9.58
C GLY A 15 -12.52 20.33 -11.01
N CYS A 16 -12.38 21.34 -11.88
CA CYS A 16 -12.91 21.34 -13.26
C CYS A 16 -12.31 20.31 -14.22
N LYS A 17 -11.17 19.70 -13.85
CA LYS A 17 -10.42 18.72 -14.65
C LYS A 17 -9.87 19.23 -15.99
N ALA A 18 -9.87 20.54 -16.25
CA ALA A 18 -9.36 21.11 -17.50
C ALA A 18 -7.88 20.76 -17.74
N CYS A 19 -7.04 20.79 -16.70
CA CYS A 19 -5.63 20.40 -16.80
C CYS A 19 -5.45 18.91 -17.15
N GLU A 20 -6.33 18.04 -16.67
CA GLU A 20 -6.31 16.62 -17.00
C GLU A 20 -6.70 16.38 -18.47
N VAL A 21 -7.73 17.08 -18.96
CA VAL A 21 -8.16 17.01 -20.37
C VAL A 21 -7.07 17.53 -21.31
N ALA A 22 -6.51 18.70 -21.03
CA ALA A 22 -5.45 19.29 -21.83
C ALA A 22 -4.22 18.38 -21.90
N CYS A 23 -3.82 17.81 -20.75
CA CYS A 23 -2.72 16.86 -20.70
C CYS A 23 -2.99 15.60 -21.54
N LYS A 24 -4.20 15.04 -21.46
CA LYS A 24 -4.56 13.86 -22.25
C LYS A 24 -4.56 14.14 -23.76
N GLN A 25 -5.06 15.30 -24.16
CA GLN A 25 -5.07 15.74 -25.56
C GLN A 25 -3.65 15.90 -26.12
N GLU A 26 -2.77 16.58 -25.37
CA GLU A 26 -1.38 16.81 -25.79
C GLU A 26 -0.60 15.51 -25.99
N TYR A 27 -0.84 14.51 -25.13
CA TYR A 27 -0.11 13.23 -25.15
C TYR A 27 -0.88 12.07 -25.80
N ASN A 28 -1.93 12.35 -26.58
CA ASN A 28 -2.77 11.36 -27.26
C ASN A 28 -3.22 10.19 -26.34
N GLN A 29 -3.55 10.50 -25.08
CA GLN A 29 -4.02 9.51 -24.12
C GLN A 29 -5.53 9.25 -24.32
N PRO A 30 -6.01 8.02 -24.05
CA PRO A 30 -7.42 7.70 -24.25
C PRO A 30 -8.36 8.56 -23.39
N PRO A 31 -9.53 8.96 -23.95
CA PRO A 31 -10.53 9.73 -23.23
C PRO A 31 -11.23 8.86 -22.18
N PHE A 32 -11.59 9.47 -21.04
CA PHE A 32 -12.43 8.92 -19.96
C PHE A 32 -12.62 7.38 -19.93
N GLY A 33 -11.66 6.68 -19.34
CA GLY A 33 -11.98 5.46 -18.59
C GLY A 33 -12.41 5.88 -17.18
N THR A 34 -13.50 5.33 -16.65
CA THR A 34 -13.70 5.28 -15.20
C THR A 34 -12.39 4.81 -14.59
N TYR A 35 -11.96 5.43 -13.49
CA TYR A 35 -10.94 4.81 -12.64
C TYR A 35 -11.39 3.37 -12.38
N THR A 36 -10.81 2.43 -13.10
CA THR A 36 -10.83 1.02 -12.77
C THR A 36 -9.44 0.74 -12.26
N PRO A 37 -9.28 0.25 -11.03
CA PRO A 37 -7.99 -0.20 -10.50
C PRO A 37 -7.20 -1.11 -11.47
N ASN A 38 -7.88 -1.70 -12.46
CA ASN A 38 -7.34 -2.66 -13.42
C ASN A 38 -7.19 -2.16 -14.88
N SER A 39 -7.37 -0.86 -15.19
CA SER A 39 -7.11 -0.39 -16.57
C SER A 39 -5.60 -0.25 -16.81
N GLN A 40 -5.08 -0.96 -17.81
CA GLN A 40 -3.66 -0.97 -18.18
C GLN A 40 -3.14 0.40 -18.68
N ASP A 41 -4.00 1.39 -18.91
CA ASP A 41 -3.63 2.80 -19.14
C ASP A 41 -3.32 3.54 -17.83
N SER A 42 -2.20 3.17 -17.21
CA SER A 42 -1.81 3.64 -15.87
C SER A 42 -0.96 4.92 -15.87
N THR A 43 -0.59 5.46 -17.03
CA THR A 43 0.28 6.64 -17.12
C THR A 43 -0.47 7.92 -16.74
N ARG A 44 -0.41 8.29 -15.46
CA ARG A 44 -1.00 9.53 -14.95
C ARG A 44 0.03 10.67 -14.93
N TYR A 45 0.04 11.46 -15.99
CA TYR A 45 0.79 12.72 -16.04
C TYR A 45 0.18 13.77 -15.09
N VAL A 46 -1.15 13.94 -15.14
CA VAL A 46 -1.93 14.85 -14.28
C VAL A 46 -3.24 14.16 -13.90
N SER A 47 -3.64 14.23 -12.63
CA SER A 47 -4.94 13.75 -12.15
C SER A 47 -5.50 14.72 -11.12
N VAL A 48 -6.77 15.11 -11.27
CA VAL A 48 -7.47 15.93 -10.28
C VAL A 48 -8.37 15.04 -9.44
N GLN A 49 -8.20 15.06 -8.12
CA GLN A 49 -9.01 14.28 -7.17
C GLN A 49 -9.62 15.18 -6.10
N PRO A 50 -10.87 14.93 -5.68
CA PRO A 50 -11.44 15.60 -4.52
C PRO A 50 -10.62 15.25 -3.26
N ASP A 51 -10.38 16.26 -2.43
CA ASP A 51 -9.67 16.16 -1.14
C ASP A 51 -10.59 16.64 0.00
N GLY A 52 -11.77 16.01 0.06
CA GLY A 52 -12.78 16.18 1.11
C GLY A 52 -13.33 17.60 1.30
N PRO A 53 -14.42 17.73 2.07
CA PRO A 53 -14.75 18.98 2.70
C PRO A 53 -13.83 19.20 3.91
N LYS A 54 -13.11 20.32 3.97
CA LYS A 54 -12.31 20.72 5.13
C LYS A 54 -12.86 22.01 5.72
N ILE A 55 -12.94 22.08 7.05
CA ILE A 55 -13.27 23.32 7.74
C ILE A 55 -11.96 24.06 8.00
N VAL A 56 -11.83 25.27 7.46
CA VAL A 56 -10.71 26.18 7.71
C VAL A 56 -11.31 27.49 8.17
N ASP A 57 -10.94 27.96 9.35
CA ASP A 57 -11.47 29.20 9.94
C ASP A 57 -13.02 29.27 9.95
N ASP A 58 -13.68 28.21 10.42
CA ASP A 58 -15.15 28.03 10.45
C ASP A 58 -15.85 28.04 9.08
N HIS A 59 -15.10 27.93 7.97
CA HIS A 59 -15.65 27.91 6.62
C HIS A 59 -15.46 26.52 5.99
N LEU A 60 -16.52 26.01 5.35
CA LEU A 60 -16.49 24.73 4.65
C LEU A 60 -15.87 24.89 3.25
N TYR A 61 -14.69 24.32 3.05
CA TYR A 61 -13.97 24.30 1.78
C TYR A 61 -14.07 22.93 1.12
N PHE A 62 -14.45 22.89 -0.15
CA PHE A 62 -14.26 21.73 -1.00
C PHE A 62 -12.91 21.85 -1.70
N MET A 63 -11.94 21.07 -1.24
CA MET A 63 -10.60 21.09 -1.82
C MET A 63 -10.46 20.05 -2.92
N PHE A 64 -9.63 20.38 -3.93
CA PHE A 64 -9.23 19.46 -4.98
C PHE A 64 -7.71 19.46 -5.11
N ARG A 65 -7.12 18.27 -5.18
CA ARG A 65 -5.67 18.11 -5.36
C ARG A 65 -5.34 17.75 -6.81
N VAL A 66 -4.30 18.38 -7.33
CA VAL A 66 -3.70 18.04 -8.61
C VAL A 66 -2.48 17.15 -8.37
N ASN A 67 -2.63 15.84 -8.60
CA ASN A 67 -1.54 14.88 -8.55
C ASN A 67 -0.80 14.90 -9.90
N VAL A 68 0.50 15.17 -9.88
CA VAL A 68 1.32 15.28 -11.10
C VAL A 68 2.49 14.29 -11.02
N CYS A 69 2.56 13.33 -11.94
CA CYS A 69 3.79 12.58 -12.15
C CYS A 69 4.63 13.31 -13.19
N LEU A 70 5.78 13.83 -12.78
CA LEU A 70 6.67 14.57 -13.69
C LEU A 70 7.57 13.65 -14.54
N HIS A 71 7.47 12.32 -14.35
CA HIS A 71 8.35 11.33 -14.95
C HIS A 71 9.82 11.77 -15.01
N CYS A 72 10.33 12.30 -13.89
CA CYS A 72 11.63 12.97 -13.78
C CYS A 72 12.75 12.16 -14.43
N SER A 73 13.73 12.84 -15.05
CA SER A 73 14.92 12.20 -15.63
C SER A 73 15.68 11.36 -14.61
N ASP A 74 15.82 11.87 -13.38
CA ASP A 74 16.31 11.12 -12.22
C ASP A 74 15.20 11.03 -11.15
N PRO A 75 14.34 10.00 -11.21
CA PRO A 75 13.19 9.89 -10.32
C PRO A 75 13.59 9.38 -8.92
N ALA A 76 13.56 10.27 -7.93
CA ALA A 76 13.78 9.90 -6.52
C ALA A 76 12.82 8.81 -6.03
N CYS A 77 11.59 8.75 -6.57
CA CYS A 77 10.61 7.72 -6.24
C CYS A 77 11.04 6.31 -6.65
N VAL A 78 11.78 6.14 -7.76
CA VAL A 78 12.36 4.83 -8.15
C VAL A 78 13.38 4.40 -7.10
N LYS A 79 14.31 5.29 -6.74
CA LYS A 79 15.34 5.03 -5.73
C LYS A 79 14.74 4.76 -4.34
N ALA A 80 13.63 5.42 -4.03
CA ALA A 80 12.99 5.34 -2.71
C ALA A 80 12.04 4.15 -2.57
N CYS A 81 11.69 3.44 -3.66
CA CYS A 81 10.74 2.34 -3.63
C CYS A 81 11.42 1.03 -3.19
N PRO A 82 11.16 0.51 -1.98
CA PRO A 82 11.73 -0.76 -1.52
C PRO A 82 11.34 -1.94 -2.40
N GLU A 83 10.09 -1.94 -2.86
CA GLU A 83 9.47 -3.09 -3.50
C GLU A 83 9.85 -3.23 -4.97
N GLY A 84 10.62 -2.28 -5.52
CA GLY A 84 10.83 -2.18 -6.96
C GLY A 84 9.54 -1.99 -7.76
N ALA A 85 8.48 -1.49 -7.10
CA ALA A 85 7.19 -1.21 -7.70
C ALA A 85 7.22 0.05 -8.59
N ILE A 86 8.27 0.86 -8.52
CA ILE A 86 8.44 2.03 -9.39
C ILE A 86 9.68 1.81 -10.24
N SER A 87 9.53 1.93 -11.56
CA SER A 87 10.62 1.76 -12.52
C SER A 87 10.64 2.88 -13.55
N LYS A 88 11.75 3.00 -14.27
CA LYS A 88 11.90 3.94 -15.38
C LYS A 88 11.97 3.14 -16.68
N ASP A 89 11.04 3.39 -17.59
CA ASP A 89 11.16 2.92 -18.96
C ASP A 89 12.25 3.74 -19.66
N LEU A 90 13.31 3.05 -20.11
CA LEU A 90 14.45 3.67 -20.76
C LEU A 90 14.15 4.09 -22.20
N ALA A 91 13.16 3.48 -22.86
CA ALA A 91 12.78 3.80 -24.23
C ALA A 91 11.97 5.10 -24.29
N THR A 92 10.97 5.23 -23.40
CA THR A 92 10.04 6.38 -23.41
C THR A 92 10.41 7.46 -22.39
N GLY A 93 11.22 7.13 -21.38
CA GLY A 93 11.48 8.02 -20.26
C GLY A 93 10.29 8.12 -19.29
N ILE A 94 9.29 7.24 -19.35
CA ILE A 94 8.15 7.25 -18.43
C ILE A 94 8.54 6.55 -17.13
N VAL A 95 8.12 7.14 -16.01
CA VAL A 95 8.16 6.48 -14.69
C VAL A 95 6.91 5.63 -14.56
N LEU A 96 7.08 4.32 -14.46
CA LEU A 96 6.02 3.32 -14.35
C LEU A 96 5.82 2.93 -12.88
N HIS A 97 4.58 2.63 -12.53
CA HIS A 97 4.21 2.10 -11.22
C HIS A 97 3.52 0.75 -11.40
N ASP A 98 4.19 -0.31 -10.97
CA ASP A 98 3.70 -1.68 -10.92
C ASP A 98 2.79 -1.83 -9.70
N GLN A 99 1.48 -1.83 -9.94
CA GLN A 99 0.48 -1.98 -8.88
C GLN A 99 0.50 -3.38 -8.26
N GLU A 100 0.99 -4.40 -8.96
CA GLU A 100 1.10 -5.76 -8.42
C GLU A 100 2.21 -5.86 -7.39
N LYS A 101 3.34 -5.19 -7.62
CA LYS A 101 4.45 -5.12 -6.66
C LYS A 101 4.25 -4.10 -5.55
N CYS A 102 3.43 -3.06 -5.76
CA CYS A 102 3.21 -2.04 -4.75
C CYS A 102 2.46 -2.62 -3.55
N ASN A 103 3.09 -2.62 -2.37
CA ASN A 103 2.51 -3.06 -1.09
C ASN A 103 2.03 -1.90 -0.20
N GLY A 104 2.16 -0.65 -0.63
CA GLY A 104 1.71 0.51 0.17
C GLY A 104 2.62 0.83 1.35
N CYS A 105 3.94 0.61 1.24
CA CYS A 105 4.97 0.90 2.26
C CYS A 105 5.01 2.34 2.81
N ASN A 106 4.18 3.25 2.29
CA ASN A 106 4.03 4.65 2.65
C ASN A 106 5.38 5.38 2.62
N ALA A 107 5.67 6.08 1.52
CA ALA A 107 6.95 6.74 1.29
C ALA A 107 7.16 7.93 2.26
N VAL A 108 7.56 7.64 3.51
CA VAL A 108 8.06 8.64 4.44
C VAL A 108 9.29 9.31 3.82
N LEU A 109 9.26 10.63 3.68
CA LEU A 109 10.39 11.41 3.17
C LEU A 109 11.61 11.19 4.07
N GLY A 110 12.77 10.89 3.45
CA GLY A 110 14.05 10.78 4.17
C GLY A 110 14.42 9.42 4.75
N LYS A 111 13.62 8.36 4.58
CA LYS A 111 14.01 6.97 4.93
C LYS A 111 14.14 6.07 3.70
N SER A 112 15.13 5.18 3.68
CA SER A 112 15.28 4.17 2.61
C SER A 112 14.14 3.14 2.65
N GLY A 113 13.97 2.39 1.55
CA GLY A 113 12.92 1.38 1.45
C GLY A 113 12.99 0.31 2.55
N ALA A 114 14.19 -0.17 2.90
CA ALA A 114 14.39 -1.16 3.96
C ALA A 114 14.08 -0.59 5.36
N GLU A 115 14.49 0.65 5.64
CA GLU A 115 14.22 1.33 6.92
C GLU A 115 12.73 1.69 7.10
N LYS A 116 11.97 1.77 6.01
CA LYS A 116 10.52 2.04 6.03
C LYS A 116 9.71 0.85 6.52
N GLN A 117 10.15 -0.38 6.21
CA GLN A 117 9.43 -1.58 6.65
C GLN A 117 9.49 -1.79 8.18
N ASP A 118 10.47 -1.24 8.88
CA ASP A 118 10.57 -1.36 10.35
C ASP A 118 10.03 -0.15 11.13
N THR A 119 9.55 0.89 10.43
CA THR A 119 9.13 2.15 11.05
C THR A 119 7.64 2.45 10.92
N SER A 120 6.88 1.64 10.17
CA SER A 120 5.43 1.80 10.16
C SER A 120 4.86 1.45 11.54
N PRO A 121 3.98 2.29 12.14
CA PRO A 121 3.50 2.04 13.50
C PRO A 121 2.85 0.67 13.66
N CYS A 122 2.12 0.21 12.63
CA CYS A 122 1.47 -1.10 12.65
C CYS A 122 2.48 -2.26 12.79
N LYS A 123 3.57 -2.27 12.02
CA LYS A 123 4.61 -3.32 12.11
C LYS A 123 5.50 -3.13 13.34
N PHE A 124 5.81 -1.88 13.70
CA PHE A 124 6.62 -1.56 14.87
C PHE A 124 5.97 -1.99 16.19
N ASN A 125 4.67 -1.74 16.33
CA ASN A 125 3.91 -2.09 17.53
C ASN A 125 3.45 -3.54 17.55
N CYS A 126 3.47 -4.24 16.41
CA CYS A 126 3.18 -5.66 16.37
C CYS A 126 4.33 -6.43 17.06
N PRO A 127 4.08 -7.17 18.16
CA PRO A 127 5.13 -7.94 18.84
C PRO A 127 5.77 -9.00 17.94
N ALA A 128 5.00 -9.55 16.99
CA ALA A 128 5.47 -10.52 16.00
C ALA A 128 6.16 -9.87 14.78
N ARG A 129 6.18 -8.53 14.66
CA ARG A 129 6.75 -7.79 13.52
C ARG A 129 6.14 -8.20 12.16
N ASN A 130 4.87 -8.61 12.15
CA ASN A 130 4.14 -9.00 10.94
C ASN A 130 4.21 -7.88 9.88
N ASP A 131 4.37 -8.25 8.61
CA ASP A 131 4.23 -7.32 7.48
C ASP A 131 2.76 -7.03 7.18
N ILE A 132 2.18 -6.16 8.02
CA ILE A 132 0.78 -5.79 7.98
C ILE A 132 0.40 -5.08 6.69
N GLN A 133 1.26 -4.19 6.20
CA GLN A 133 1.01 -3.49 4.94
C GLN A 133 1.03 -4.49 3.77
N GLY A 134 2.00 -5.40 3.75
CA GLY A 134 2.12 -6.46 2.75
C GLY A 134 0.88 -7.36 2.70
N TYR A 135 0.49 -7.97 3.83
CA TYR A 135 -0.63 -8.93 3.79
C TYR A 135 -1.98 -8.26 3.54
N ILE A 136 -2.17 -7.01 3.99
CA ILE A 136 -3.41 -6.26 3.69
C ILE A 136 -3.47 -5.94 2.20
N ASN A 137 -2.35 -5.59 1.58
CA ASN A 137 -2.30 -5.34 0.14
C ASN A 137 -2.62 -6.62 -0.66
N LEU A 138 -2.04 -7.76 -0.28
CA LEU A 138 -2.35 -9.06 -0.88
C LEU A 138 -3.83 -9.40 -0.71
N ALA A 139 -4.39 -9.20 0.49
CA ALA A 139 -5.81 -9.43 0.75
C ALA A 139 -6.72 -8.49 -0.06
N ALA A 140 -6.35 -7.22 -0.24
CA ALA A 140 -7.08 -6.27 -1.08
C ALA A 140 -7.11 -6.71 -2.57
N LYS A 141 -6.10 -7.46 -3.02
CA LYS A 141 -6.02 -8.07 -4.35
C LYS A 141 -6.71 -9.44 -4.44
N GLY A 142 -7.35 -9.91 -3.37
CA GLY A 142 -7.96 -11.25 -3.29
C GLY A 142 -6.95 -12.39 -3.14
N LYS A 143 -5.66 -12.10 -2.93
CA LYS A 143 -4.56 -13.07 -2.80
C LYS A 143 -4.46 -13.57 -1.36
N TYR A 144 -5.54 -14.14 -0.83
CA TYR A 144 -5.64 -14.52 0.60
C TYR A 144 -4.64 -15.60 1.01
N ARG A 145 -4.32 -16.53 0.11
CA ARG A 145 -3.32 -17.55 0.37
C ARG A 145 -1.95 -16.93 0.59
N GLU A 146 -1.48 -16.10 -0.35
CA GLU A 146 -0.21 -15.40 -0.26
C GLU A 146 -0.16 -14.48 0.97
N ALA A 147 -1.26 -13.80 1.29
CA ALA A 147 -1.38 -12.97 2.49
C ALA A 147 -1.17 -13.80 3.77
N LEU A 148 -1.76 -14.99 3.85
CA LEU A 148 -1.57 -15.89 4.98
C LEU A 148 -0.13 -16.41 5.07
N GLU A 149 0.45 -16.81 3.94
CA GLU A 149 1.84 -17.30 3.89
C GLU A 149 2.78 -16.24 4.47
N LEU A 150 2.59 -14.98 4.09
CA LEU A 150 3.32 -13.83 4.62
C LEU A 150 3.12 -13.65 6.14
N ILE A 151 1.89 -13.80 6.65
CA ILE A 151 1.65 -13.73 8.11
C ILE A 151 2.38 -14.88 8.84
N LYS A 152 2.35 -16.09 8.27
CA LYS A 152 2.95 -17.30 8.85
C LYS A 152 4.48 -17.33 8.80
N GLU A 153 5.13 -16.37 8.13
CA GLU A 153 6.58 -16.16 8.23
C GLU A 153 7.02 -15.74 9.64
N THR A 154 6.19 -14.96 10.33
CA THR A 154 6.51 -14.37 11.64
C THR A 154 5.55 -14.78 12.74
N SER A 155 4.32 -15.20 12.43
CA SER A 155 3.31 -15.59 13.42
C SER A 155 2.72 -16.98 13.15
N PRO A 156 2.88 -17.96 14.06
CA PRO A 156 2.37 -19.31 13.84
C PRO A 156 0.86 -19.46 14.02
N PHE A 157 0.17 -18.47 14.64
CA PHE A 157 -1.22 -18.59 15.06
C PHE A 157 -2.14 -17.46 14.56
N PRO A 158 -2.18 -17.14 13.25
CA PRO A 158 -2.98 -16.01 12.74
C PRO A 158 -4.48 -16.15 13.04
N SER A 159 -5.01 -17.38 13.04
CA SER A 159 -6.43 -17.67 13.35
C SER A 159 -6.80 -17.27 14.79
N ILE A 160 -5.87 -17.44 15.73
CA ILE A 160 -6.05 -17.07 17.13
C ILE A 160 -5.76 -15.57 17.31
N CYS A 161 -4.63 -15.08 16.77
CA CYS A 161 -4.26 -13.67 16.86
C CYS A 161 -5.35 -12.74 16.33
N GLY A 162 -5.96 -13.05 15.18
CA GLY A 162 -7.11 -12.29 14.64
C GLY A 162 -8.38 -12.32 15.50
N ARG A 163 -8.41 -13.06 16.61
CA ARG A 163 -9.57 -13.15 17.53
C ARG A 163 -9.29 -12.60 18.92
N VAL A 164 -8.09 -12.80 19.44
CA VAL A 164 -7.77 -12.52 20.85
C VAL A 164 -6.69 -11.47 21.05
N CYS A 165 -5.92 -11.13 20.01
CA CYS A 165 -4.93 -10.08 20.13
C CYS A 165 -5.63 -8.75 20.45
N HIS A 166 -4.95 -7.89 21.21
CA HIS A 166 -5.44 -6.55 21.55
C HIS A 166 -5.03 -5.49 20.49
N HIS A 167 -4.48 -5.94 19.36
CA HIS A 167 -4.13 -5.17 18.16
C HIS A 167 -3.52 -3.78 18.42
N PRO A 168 -2.34 -3.70 19.07
CA PRO A 168 -1.65 -2.42 19.27
C PRO A 168 -1.23 -1.77 17.94
N CYS A 169 -1.18 -2.56 16.87
CA CYS A 169 -0.98 -2.12 15.50
C CYS A 169 -2.14 -1.25 14.96
N GLU A 170 -3.36 -1.38 15.49
CA GLU A 170 -4.51 -0.53 15.14
C GLU A 170 -4.52 0.78 15.94
N SER A 171 -4.12 0.74 17.22
CA SER A 171 -4.14 1.91 18.11
C SER A 171 -3.29 3.08 17.59
N ASP A 172 -2.14 2.78 17.00
CA ASP A 172 -1.24 3.78 16.41
C ASP A 172 -1.29 3.78 14.88
N CYS A 173 -2.34 3.22 14.27
CA CYS A 173 -2.48 3.24 12.83
C CYS A 173 -2.54 4.68 12.32
N ASN A 174 -1.63 5.06 11.41
CA ASN A 174 -1.61 6.40 10.81
C ASN A 174 -2.92 6.78 10.08
N ARG A 175 -3.75 5.80 9.69
CA ARG A 175 -5.00 6.07 8.97
C ARG A 175 -6.03 6.81 9.83
N LYS A 176 -5.93 6.71 11.17
CA LYS A 176 -6.76 7.46 12.12
C LYS A 176 -6.71 8.97 11.96
N GLU A 177 -5.64 9.50 11.37
CA GLU A 177 -5.48 10.94 11.09
C GLU A 177 -6.30 11.39 9.87
N ILE A 178 -6.86 10.45 9.10
CA ILE A 178 -7.70 10.71 7.92
C ILE A 178 -9.15 10.36 8.23
N ASP A 179 -9.39 9.13 8.67
CA ASP A 179 -10.70 8.62 9.05
C ASP A 179 -10.61 7.68 10.26
N GLU A 180 -10.43 6.39 10.05
CA GLU A 180 -10.40 5.37 11.10
C GLU A 180 -9.22 4.42 10.93
N SER A 181 -8.81 3.77 12.02
CA SER A 181 -7.79 2.74 11.95
C SER A 181 -8.22 1.61 11.01
N VAL A 182 -7.26 1.09 10.25
CA VAL A 182 -7.52 -0.11 9.44
C VAL A 182 -7.86 -1.27 10.38
N SER A 183 -8.92 -2.03 10.09
CA SER A 183 -9.35 -3.19 10.88
C SER A 183 -8.45 -4.41 10.66
N ILE A 184 -7.16 -4.26 10.99
CA ILE A 184 -6.08 -5.24 10.89
C ILE A 184 -6.50 -6.58 11.50
N GLN A 185 -7.12 -6.59 12.68
CA GLN A 185 -7.67 -7.76 13.38
C GLN A 185 -8.64 -8.54 12.51
N SER A 186 -9.64 -7.83 11.99
CA SER A 186 -10.72 -8.44 11.21
C SER A 186 -10.19 -8.99 9.90
N ILE A 187 -9.23 -8.30 9.29
CA ILE A 187 -8.56 -8.75 8.07
C ILE A 187 -7.71 -10.00 8.36
N GLU A 188 -6.89 -10.00 9.41
CA GLU A 188 -6.07 -11.15 9.82
C GLU A 188 -6.95 -12.39 10.11
N ARG A 189 -8.05 -12.18 10.85
CA ARG A 189 -9.06 -13.22 11.10
C ARG A 189 -9.64 -13.76 9.80
N PHE A 190 -10.09 -12.88 8.92
CA PHE A 190 -10.71 -13.26 7.66
C PHE A 190 -9.74 -14.10 6.82
N ILE A 191 -8.49 -13.65 6.66
CA ILE A 191 -7.44 -14.37 5.92
C ILE A 191 -7.22 -15.77 6.52
N ALA A 192 -7.11 -15.87 7.84
CA ALA A 192 -6.94 -17.15 8.51
C ALA A 192 -8.14 -18.08 8.35
N ASP A 193 -9.36 -17.53 8.40
CA ASP A 193 -10.60 -18.28 8.21
C ASP A 193 -10.71 -18.84 6.79
N GLN A 194 -10.25 -18.10 5.77
CA GLN A 194 -10.16 -18.61 4.40
C GLN A 194 -9.25 -19.84 4.27
N ASP A 195 -8.10 -19.86 4.96
CA ASP A 195 -7.20 -21.02 4.96
C ASP A 195 -7.83 -22.24 5.65
N HIS A 196 -8.50 -22.01 6.78
CA HIS A 196 -9.21 -23.05 7.52
C HIS A 196 -10.38 -23.68 6.72
N GLN A 197 -11.03 -22.90 5.86
CA GLN A 197 -12.12 -23.36 5.00
C GLN A 197 -11.63 -23.96 3.68
N SER A 198 -10.34 -23.82 3.35
CA SER A 198 -9.77 -24.38 2.13
C SER A 198 -9.64 -25.91 2.21
N GLU A 199 -9.63 -26.58 1.06
CA GLU A 199 -9.39 -28.03 0.99
C GLU A 199 -8.02 -28.42 1.57
N LYS A 200 -7.04 -27.50 1.53
CA LYS A 200 -5.68 -27.72 1.99
C LYS A 200 -5.11 -26.50 2.70
N VAL A 201 -5.16 -26.55 4.02
CA VAL A 201 -4.53 -25.60 4.95
C VAL A 201 -3.04 -25.41 4.63
N TYR A 202 -2.54 -24.18 4.72
CA TYR A 202 -1.12 -23.90 4.55
C TYR A 202 -0.32 -24.37 5.74
N ILE A 203 0.71 -25.17 5.47
CA ILE A 203 1.72 -25.55 6.45
C ILE A 203 3.08 -25.14 5.87
N PRO A 204 3.87 -24.32 6.58
CA PRO A 204 5.20 -23.94 6.14
C PRO A 204 6.08 -25.17 5.85
N ALA A 205 6.95 -25.06 4.87
CA ALA A 205 7.86 -26.15 4.51
C ALA A 205 8.79 -26.51 5.68
N VAL A 206 8.85 -27.81 6.00
CA VAL A 206 9.77 -28.33 7.01
C VAL A 206 11.18 -28.32 6.41
N LYS A 207 12.12 -27.67 7.10
CA LYS A 207 13.54 -27.67 6.72
C LYS A 207 14.15 -29.05 6.92
N GLU A 208 15.36 -29.25 6.40
CA GLU A 208 16.09 -30.51 6.56
C GLU A 208 16.14 -30.98 8.01
N ALA A 209 15.88 -32.27 8.21
CA ALA A 209 15.89 -32.88 9.52
C ALA A 209 17.30 -32.81 10.10
N LYS A 210 17.42 -32.31 11.33
CA LYS A 210 18.68 -32.30 12.06
C LYS A 210 18.74 -33.52 12.98
N HIS A 211 19.96 -33.94 13.36
CA HIS A 211 20.17 -35.17 14.15
C HIS A 211 19.84 -35.00 15.64
N GLU A 212 19.71 -33.76 16.10
CA GLU A 212 19.40 -33.41 17.49
C GLU A 212 17.96 -33.76 17.85
N LYS A 213 17.76 -34.22 19.09
CA LYS A 213 16.43 -34.47 19.65
C LYS A 213 15.97 -33.26 20.44
N VAL A 214 14.73 -32.83 20.22
CA VAL A 214 14.09 -31.72 20.94
C VAL A 214 12.94 -32.27 21.77
N ALA A 215 12.81 -31.82 23.02
CA ALA A 215 11.68 -32.09 23.89
C ALA A 215 10.95 -30.77 24.19
N VAL A 216 9.61 -30.80 24.14
CA VAL A 216 8.74 -29.67 24.47
C VAL A 216 7.86 -30.10 25.65
N ILE A 217 7.89 -29.35 26.75
CA ILE A 217 7.06 -29.59 27.94
C ILE A 217 6.05 -28.45 28.05
N GLY A 218 4.77 -28.76 27.79
CA GLY A 218 3.68 -27.79 27.69
C GLY A 218 3.26 -27.55 26.25
N SER A 219 1.95 -27.38 26.04
CA SER A 219 1.33 -27.21 24.71
C SER A 219 0.58 -25.87 24.61
N GLY A 220 1.06 -24.85 25.32
CA GLY A 220 0.53 -23.50 25.21
C GLY A 220 0.97 -22.81 23.92
N PRO A 221 0.36 -21.66 23.59
CA PRO A 221 0.82 -20.78 22.52
C PRO A 221 2.17 -20.12 22.84
#